data_AF-A0A173SAS3-F1
#
_entry.id   AF-A0A173SAS3-F1
#
_cell.length_a   1.000
_cell.length_b   1.000
_cell.length_c   1.000
_cell.angle_alpha   90.00
_cell.angle_beta   90.00
_cell.angle_gamma   90.00
#
_symmetry.space_group_name_H-M   'P 1'
#
loop_
_entity.id
_entity.type
_entity.pdbx_description
1 polymer ?
#
loop_
_entity_poly.entity_id
_entity_poly.type
_entity_poly.pdbx_seq_one_letter_code
_entity_poly.pdbx_strand_id
1 'polypeptide(L)'
;MHFYITGDTHGNFDRIEEFCQLNETTTDDVLIILGDAGINYWLDIRDWNVKNQIANMDITLFCVHGNHEGRPWESPSDYELFPWNGGLVYREEMYPNILFAKDGEIYHFNGYSAMAIGGAYSVDKYYRLSHGLQWFDTEQPDEAMKAFVEEQLERADWKVDIILSHTVPIEVEPVWAFIPGLDQSSVDKSTEKWLQTIYDRLEFSEWYAGHYHIENEDNGIRIMFEDYDEICTEE
;
A
#
# COMPACT_ATOMS: atom_id res chain seq x y z
N MET A 1 -13.04 -12.81 -11.00
CA MET A 1 -12.74 -11.81 -9.96
C MET A 1 -12.04 -12.53 -8.83
N HIS A 2 -10.73 -12.49 -8.95
CA HIS A 2 -9.76 -12.90 -7.95
C HIS A 2 -9.17 -11.64 -7.29
N PHE A 3 -8.76 -11.76 -6.03
CA PHE A 3 -8.06 -10.70 -5.31
C PHE A 3 -6.68 -11.22 -4.93
N TYR A 4 -5.70 -10.85 -5.73
CA TYR A 4 -4.30 -11.14 -5.49
C TYR A 4 -3.66 -10.04 -4.66
N ILE A 5 -2.53 -10.35 -4.03
CA ILE A 5 -1.77 -9.39 -3.22
C ILE A 5 -0.27 -9.61 -3.38
N THR A 6 0.49 -8.53 -3.36
CA THR A 6 1.95 -8.53 -3.42
C THR A 6 2.54 -7.28 -2.73
N GLY A 7 3.85 -7.30 -2.50
CA GLY A 7 4.60 -6.16 -2.00
C GLY A 7 5.16 -5.27 -3.12
N ASP A 8 5.91 -4.28 -2.70
CA ASP A 8 6.62 -3.24 -3.43
C ASP A 8 7.03 -3.56 -4.89
N THR A 9 6.62 -2.73 -5.86
CA THR A 9 7.05 -2.86 -7.26
C THR A 9 8.12 -1.83 -7.66
N HIS A 10 8.21 -0.71 -6.93
CA HIS A 10 9.17 0.37 -7.18
C HIS A 10 9.17 0.86 -8.63
N GLY A 11 8.00 0.88 -9.27
CA GLY A 11 7.83 1.29 -10.66
C GLY A 11 8.22 0.24 -11.71
N ASN A 12 8.67 -0.95 -11.30
CA ASN A 12 8.95 -2.08 -12.20
C ASN A 12 7.79 -3.07 -12.19
N PHE A 13 7.04 -3.09 -13.30
CA PHE A 13 5.85 -3.93 -13.45
C PHE A 13 6.08 -5.18 -14.32
N ASP A 14 7.32 -5.49 -14.70
CA ASP A 14 7.62 -6.64 -15.56
C ASP A 14 7.14 -7.96 -14.91
N ARG A 15 7.33 -8.12 -13.59
CA ARG A 15 6.84 -9.29 -12.86
C ARG A 15 5.31 -9.36 -12.78
N ILE A 16 4.63 -8.20 -12.75
CA ILE A 16 3.17 -8.14 -12.74
C ILE A 16 2.63 -8.51 -14.12
N GLU A 17 3.26 -8.05 -15.19
CA GLU A 17 2.90 -8.44 -16.56
C GLU A 17 3.07 -9.96 -16.76
N GLU A 18 4.18 -10.54 -16.29
CA GLU A 18 4.40 -11.99 -16.30
C GLU A 18 3.35 -12.72 -15.48
N PHE A 19 3.02 -12.24 -14.27
CA PHE A 19 1.96 -12.79 -13.43
C PHE A 19 0.61 -12.82 -14.15
N CYS A 20 0.23 -11.74 -14.83
CA CYS A 20 -1.02 -11.65 -15.57
C CYS A 20 -1.08 -12.70 -16.70
N GLN A 21 0.02 -12.87 -17.43
CA GLN A 21 0.12 -13.85 -18.52
C GLN A 21 0.03 -15.30 -18.00
N LEU A 22 0.71 -15.59 -16.89
CA LEU A 22 0.75 -16.95 -16.32
C LEU A 22 -0.57 -17.36 -15.67
N ASN A 23 -1.31 -16.41 -15.09
CA ASN A 23 -2.58 -16.66 -14.40
C ASN A 23 -3.82 -16.34 -15.25
N GLU A 24 -3.62 -15.93 -16.51
CA GLU A 24 -4.69 -15.56 -17.44
C GLU A 24 -5.68 -14.54 -16.83
N THR A 25 -5.15 -13.54 -16.12
CA THR A 25 -5.96 -12.55 -15.42
C THR A 25 -6.75 -11.67 -16.39
N THR A 26 -7.74 -10.96 -15.84
CA THR A 26 -8.50 -9.94 -16.56
C THR A 26 -8.59 -8.66 -15.74
N THR A 27 -9.04 -7.55 -16.32
CA THR A 27 -9.29 -6.31 -15.58
C THR A 27 -10.39 -6.43 -14.51
N ASP A 28 -11.16 -7.53 -14.50
CA ASP A 28 -12.11 -7.85 -13.42
C ASP A 28 -11.39 -8.44 -12.18
N ASP A 29 -10.15 -8.90 -12.33
CA ASP A 29 -9.31 -9.36 -11.24
C ASP A 29 -8.48 -8.18 -10.69
N VAL A 30 -8.16 -8.25 -9.41
CA VAL A 30 -7.47 -7.18 -8.70
C VAL A 30 -6.16 -7.69 -8.15
N LEU A 31 -5.09 -6.92 -8.34
CA LEU A 31 -3.83 -7.09 -7.62
C LEU A 31 -3.62 -5.93 -6.65
N ILE A 32 -3.58 -6.25 -5.37
CA ILE A 32 -3.27 -5.34 -4.28
C ILE A 32 -1.76 -5.19 -4.18
N ILE A 33 -1.26 -3.95 -4.16
CA ILE A 33 0.16 -3.64 -3.92
C ILE A 33 0.28 -2.93 -2.59
N LEU A 34 1.06 -3.50 -1.67
CA LEU A 34 1.22 -3.06 -0.28
C LEU A 34 2.17 -1.86 -0.12
N GLY A 35 1.97 -0.83 -0.94
CA GLY A 35 2.82 0.36 -1.00
C GLY A 35 3.97 0.24 -2.00
N ASP A 36 4.62 1.38 -2.21
CA ASP A 36 5.75 1.55 -3.12
C ASP A 36 5.48 0.98 -4.52
N ALA A 37 4.30 1.30 -5.05
CA ALA A 37 3.94 0.96 -6.42
C ALA A 37 4.82 1.75 -7.42
N GLY A 38 5.31 2.93 -7.02
CA GLY A 38 6.18 3.78 -7.83
C GLY A 38 5.48 4.40 -9.05
N ILE A 39 4.14 4.50 -9.01
CA ILE A 39 3.34 5.00 -10.13
C ILE A 39 3.28 6.53 -10.14
N ASN A 40 3.20 7.17 -8.98
CA ASN A 40 3.18 8.63 -8.81
C ASN A 40 4.52 9.14 -8.25
N TYR A 41 5.64 8.65 -8.77
CA TYR A 41 6.95 9.01 -8.21
C TYR A 41 7.38 10.42 -8.61
N TRP A 42 7.16 10.84 -9.85
CA TRP A 42 7.61 12.14 -10.35
C TRP A 42 6.56 13.25 -10.29
N LEU A 43 5.28 12.89 -10.21
CA LEU A 43 4.12 13.79 -10.29
C LEU A 43 4.11 14.66 -11.56
N ASP A 44 4.63 14.10 -12.66
CA ASP A 44 4.62 14.74 -13.97
C ASP A 44 4.62 13.71 -15.11
N ILE A 45 4.87 14.18 -16.34
CA ILE A 45 4.90 13.37 -17.57
C ILE A 45 5.82 12.14 -17.50
N ARG A 46 6.82 12.11 -16.61
CA ARG A 46 7.70 10.96 -16.44
C ARG A 46 6.96 9.72 -15.94
N ASP A 47 5.88 9.90 -15.18
CA ASP A 47 5.04 8.81 -14.68
C ASP A 47 4.11 8.24 -15.76
N TRP A 48 3.95 8.91 -16.90
CA TRP A 48 3.04 8.44 -17.95
C TRP A 48 3.50 7.11 -18.56
N ASN A 49 4.81 6.84 -18.62
CA ASN A 49 5.29 5.60 -19.21
C ASN A 49 4.83 4.39 -18.39
N VAL A 50 4.96 4.45 -17.07
CA VAL A 50 4.54 3.36 -16.18
C VAL A 50 3.01 3.24 -16.13
N LYS A 51 2.29 4.37 -16.09
CA LYS A 51 0.81 4.36 -16.16
C LYS A 51 0.29 3.75 -17.45
N ASN A 52 0.90 4.10 -18.59
CA ASN A 52 0.54 3.51 -19.89
C ASN A 52 0.90 2.02 -19.96
N GLN A 53 1.99 1.58 -19.36
CA GLN A 53 2.32 0.15 -19.27
C GLN A 53 1.22 -0.60 -18.51
N ILE A 54 0.87 -0.14 -17.31
CA ILE A 54 -0.16 -0.75 -16.46
C ILE A 54 -1.54 -0.71 -17.13
N ALA A 55 -1.88 0.38 -17.82
CA ALA A 55 -3.17 0.52 -18.49
C ALA A 55 -3.42 -0.52 -19.59
N ASN A 56 -2.37 -1.18 -20.09
CA ASN A 56 -2.46 -2.25 -21.07
C ASN A 56 -2.36 -3.66 -20.44
N MET A 57 -2.25 -3.77 -19.12
CA MET A 57 -2.24 -5.06 -18.42
C MET A 57 -3.67 -5.55 -18.18
N ASP A 58 -3.88 -6.86 -18.29
CA ASP A 58 -5.15 -7.52 -18.01
C ASP A 58 -5.36 -7.70 -16.50
N ILE A 59 -5.29 -6.60 -15.74
CA ILE A 59 -5.52 -6.58 -14.28
C ILE A 59 -5.89 -5.17 -13.80
N THR A 60 -6.67 -5.08 -12.73
CA THR A 60 -6.85 -3.83 -11.98
C THR A 60 -5.86 -3.77 -10.82
N LEU A 61 -5.06 -2.71 -10.73
CA LEU A 61 -4.20 -2.49 -9.58
C LEU A 61 -4.93 -1.71 -8.48
N PHE A 62 -4.80 -2.19 -7.25
CA PHE A 62 -5.24 -1.51 -6.04
C PHE A 62 -4.03 -1.20 -5.17
N CYS A 63 -3.58 0.04 -5.18
CA CYS A 63 -2.32 0.46 -4.57
C CYS A 63 -2.57 1.08 -3.20
N VAL A 64 -2.04 0.46 -2.14
CA VAL A 64 -1.85 1.10 -0.84
C VAL A 64 -0.73 2.12 -0.97
N HIS A 65 -0.75 3.21 -0.21
CA HIS A 65 0.29 4.24 -0.30
C HIS A 65 1.59 3.77 0.37
N GLY A 66 2.74 3.96 -0.29
CA GLY A 66 4.07 3.69 0.27
C GLY A 66 4.84 4.92 0.77
N ASN A 67 6.17 4.84 0.80
CA ASN A 67 7.07 5.96 1.08
C ASN A 67 8.00 6.32 -0.10
N HIS A 68 7.83 5.70 -1.26
CA HIS A 68 8.49 5.98 -2.54
C HIS A 68 7.51 6.43 -3.63
N GLU A 69 6.42 7.10 -3.26
CA GLU A 69 5.49 7.72 -4.21
C GLU A 69 4.77 8.91 -3.57
N GLY A 70 4.29 9.81 -4.44
CA GLY A 70 3.45 10.93 -4.03
C GLY A 70 1.99 10.52 -3.98
N ARG A 71 1.21 11.24 -3.17
CA ARG A 71 -0.21 10.98 -3.00
C ARG A 71 -1.00 11.48 -4.20
N PRO A 72 -2.15 10.86 -4.54
CA PRO A 72 -2.93 11.26 -5.71
C PRO A 72 -3.29 12.75 -5.77
N TRP A 73 -3.60 13.38 -4.63
CA TRP A 73 -3.95 14.81 -4.57
C TRP A 73 -2.75 15.77 -4.68
N GLU A 74 -1.51 15.26 -4.63
CA GLU A 74 -0.31 16.06 -4.90
C GLU A 74 -0.01 16.12 -6.40
N SER A 75 -0.54 15.16 -7.17
CA SER A 75 -0.39 15.12 -8.61
C SER A 75 -1.14 16.29 -9.26
N PRO A 76 -0.57 16.91 -10.32
CA PRO A 76 -1.30 17.85 -11.16
C PRO A 76 -2.37 17.18 -12.04
N SER A 77 -2.44 15.85 -12.06
CA SER A 77 -3.50 15.09 -12.73
C SER A 77 -4.86 15.27 -12.06
N ASP A 78 -5.94 15.08 -12.83
CA ASP A 78 -7.32 15.13 -12.35
C ASP A 78 -7.74 13.81 -11.68
N TYR A 79 -7.13 13.47 -10.54
CA TYR A 79 -7.59 12.36 -9.70
C TYR A 79 -8.93 12.69 -9.05
N GLU A 80 -9.91 11.81 -9.20
CA GLU A 80 -11.21 11.92 -8.56
C GLU A 80 -11.40 10.84 -7.49
N LEU A 81 -12.14 11.18 -6.43
CA LEU A 81 -12.64 10.19 -5.49
C LEU A 81 -13.78 9.40 -6.14
N PHE A 82 -13.59 8.10 -6.27
CA PHE A 82 -14.53 7.19 -6.91
C PHE A 82 -14.98 6.11 -5.91
N PRO A 83 -16.29 5.91 -5.69
CA PRO A 83 -16.79 4.79 -4.89
C PRO A 83 -16.45 3.46 -5.53
N TRP A 84 -15.71 2.62 -4.81
CA TRP A 84 -15.27 1.33 -5.31
C TRP A 84 -15.18 0.32 -4.17
N ASN A 85 -15.83 -0.83 -4.38
CA ASN A 85 -15.78 -2.01 -3.52
C ASN A 85 -16.02 -1.76 -2.01
N GLY A 86 -16.91 -0.82 -1.69
CA GLY A 86 -17.30 -0.47 -0.32
C GLY A 86 -16.65 0.79 0.25
N GLY A 87 -15.53 1.23 -0.33
CA GLY A 87 -14.82 2.45 0.07
C GLY A 87 -14.69 3.47 -1.06
N LEU A 88 -13.80 4.44 -0.85
CA LEU A 88 -13.39 5.41 -1.87
C LEU A 88 -11.96 5.13 -2.34
N VAL A 89 -11.72 5.26 -3.63
CA VAL A 89 -10.37 5.24 -4.23
C VAL A 89 -10.12 6.53 -4.98
N TYR A 90 -8.86 6.94 -5.10
CA TYR A 90 -8.47 7.95 -6.07
C TYR A 90 -8.21 7.28 -7.41
N ARG A 91 -8.81 7.82 -8.48
CA ARG A 91 -8.69 7.28 -9.83
C ARG A 91 -8.61 8.40 -10.87
N GLU A 92 -7.72 8.24 -11.84
CA GLU A 92 -7.72 9.05 -13.07
C GLU A 92 -8.67 8.42 -14.10
N GLU A 93 -9.51 9.21 -14.76
CA GLU A 93 -10.40 8.70 -15.82
C GLU A 93 -9.62 8.03 -16.97
N MET A 94 -8.41 8.53 -17.26
CA MET A 94 -7.53 8.01 -18.30
C MET A 94 -6.96 6.61 -17.98
N TYR A 95 -6.88 6.25 -16.70
CA TYR A 95 -6.25 5.00 -16.23
C TYR A 95 -7.22 4.26 -15.29
N PRO A 96 -8.35 3.75 -15.80
CA PRO A 96 -9.43 3.24 -14.96
C PRO A 96 -9.07 1.97 -14.18
N ASN A 97 -8.03 1.24 -14.58
CA ASN A 97 -7.51 0.04 -13.91
C ASN A 97 -6.37 0.35 -12.92
N ILE A 98 -6.11 1.62 -12.61
CA ILE A 98 -5.16 2.05 -11.57
C ILE A 98 -5.94 2.75 -10.47
N LEU A 99 -6.06 2.08 -9.32
CA LEU A 99 -6.79 2.58 -8.17
C LEU A 99 -5.81 2.81 -7.02
N PHE A 100 -5.85 3.99 -6.41
CA PHE A 100 -5.13 4.25 -5.17
C PHE A 100 -6.11 4.21 -4.01
N ALA A 101 -5.84 3.36 -3.03
CA ALA A 101 -6.62 3.27 -1.82
C ALA A 101 -6.58 4.62 -1.07
N LYS A 102 -7.72 5.04 -0.54
CA LYS A 102 -7.77 6.16 0.39
C LYS A 102 -7.60 5.60 1.80
N ASP A 103 -6.57 6.05 2.49
CA ASP A 103 -6.26 5.58 3.84
C ASP A 103 -7.48 5.70 4.78
N GLY A 104 -7.68 4.64 5.57
CA GLY A 104 -8.77 4.46 6.52
C GLY A 104 -10.08 3.97 5.92
N GLU A 105 -10.28 3.99 4.60
CA GLU A 105 -11.46 3.36 3.99
C GLU A 105 -11.46 1.84 4.19
N ILE A 106 -12.65 1.26 4.32
CA ILE A 106 -12.87 -0.19 4.44
C ILE A 106 -13.47 -0.71 3.14
N TYR A 107 -12.79 -1.66 2.52
CA TYR A 107 -13.14 -2.32 1.27
C TYR A 107 -13.63 -3.75 1.52
N HIS A 108 -14.21 -4.41 0.51
CA HIS A 108 -14.74 -5.78 0.64
C HIS A 108 -14.11 -6.74 -0.37
N PHE A 109 -13.19 -7.58 0.06
CA PHE A 109 -12.52 -8.55 -0.81
C PHE A 109 -12.99 -9.95 -0.46
N ASN A 110 -13.69 -10.63 -1.39
CA ASN A 110 -14.17 -12.00 -1.20
C ASN A 110 -14.94 -12.27 0.11
N GLY A 111 -15.72 -11.28 0.56
CA GLY A 111 -16.52 -11.36 1.79
C GLY A 111 -15.84 -10.82 3.03
N TYR A 112 -14.53 -10.55 2.98
CA TYR A 112 -13.77 -9.94 4.06
C TYR A 112 -13.78 -8.42 3.97
N SER A 113 -13.88 -7.77 5.12
CA SER A 113 -13.60 -6.36 5.30
C SER A 113 -12.09 -6.12 5.32
N ALA A 114 -11.60 -5.16 4.54
CA ALA A 114 -10.18 -4.84 4.44
C ALA A 114 -9.94 -3.34 4.57
N MET A 115 -9.10 -2.92 5.51
CA MET A 115 -8.75 -1.51 5.69
C MET A 115 -7.37 -1.20 5.11
N ALA A 116 -7.27 -0.13 4.32
CA ALA A 116 -6.00 0.37 3.82
C ALA A 116 -5.38 1.40 4.77
N ILE A 117 -4.11 1.22 5.14
CA ILE A 117 -3.32 2.13 5.98
C ILE A 117 -1.90 2.26 5.40
N GLY A 118 -1.71 3.18 4.48
CA GLY A 118 -0.43 3.40 3.83
C GLY A 118 0.53 4.32 4.57
N GLY A 119 1.75 4.37 4.03
CA GLY A 119 2.82 5.26 4.42
C GLY A 119 3.84 4.65 5.39
N ALA A 120 5.07 5.15 5.28
CA ALA A 120 6.20 4.77 6.13
C ALA A 120 7.26 5.88 6.13
N TYR A 121 8.24 5.79 7.02
CA TYR A 121 9.36 6.72 7.03
C TYR A 121 10.45 6.31 6.03
N SER A 122 10.96 7.30 5.29
CA SER A 122 12.05 7.10 4.37
C SER A 122 13.44 7.33 4.97
N VAL A 123 14.14 6.23 5.21
CA VAL A 123 15.52 6.24 5.72
C VAL A 123 16.52 6.89 4.75
N ASP A 124 16.17 6.97 3.47
CA ASP A 124 16.98 7.55 2.40
C ASP A 124 16.63 9.03 2.08
N LYS A 125 15.71 9.66 2.85
CA LYS A 125 15.22 11.03 2.61
C LYS A 125 16.33 12.04 2.29
N TYR A 126 17.36 12.12 3.13
CA TYR A 126 18.44 13.10 2.94
C TYR A 126 19.30 12.79 1.71
N TYR A 127 19.45 11.50 1.38
CA TYR A 127 20.11 11.08 0.15
C TYR A 127 19.30 11.53 -1.07
N ARG A 128 17.98 11.29 -1.08
CA ARG A 128 17.10 11.69 -2.18
C ARG A 128 17.13 13.20 -2.42
N LEU A 129 16.94 13.99 -1.35
CA LEU A 129 16.97 15.46 -1.43
C LEU A 129 18.31 16.00 -1.94
N SER A 130 19.44 15.40 -1.54
CA SER A 130 20.77 15.85 -2.00
C SER A 130 21.09 15.49 -3.45
N HIS A 131 20.37 14.53 -4.03
CA HIS A 131 20.55 14.06 -5.41
C HIS A 131 19.43 14.53 -6.36
N GLY A 132 18.49 15.36 -5.88
CA GLY A 132 17.37 15.84 -6.68
C GLY A 132 16.34 14.76 -7.01
N LEU A 133 16.29 13.70 -6.21
CA LEU A 133 15.26 12.67 -6.27
C LEU A 133 14.03 13.12 -5.46
N GLN A 134 12.86 12.55 -5.77
CA GLN A 134 11.61 12.94 -5.14
C GLN A 134 11.55 12.44 -3.70
N TRP A 135 11.02 13.27 -2.81
CA TRP A 135 10.69 12.98 -1.42
C TRP A 135 9.43 13.78 -1.08
N PHE A 136 8.46 13.14 -0.45
CA PHE A 136 7.18 13.76 -0.12
C PHE A 136 7.05 13.90 1.39
N ASP A 137 6.57 15.05 1.85
CA ASP A 137 6.30 15.27 3.28
C ASP A 137 5.06 14.53 3.77
N THR A 138 4.27 13.98 2.86
CA THR A 138 3.10 13.13 3.11
C THR A 138 3.38 11.62 3.03
N GLU A 139 4.64 11.19 2.96
CA GLU A 139 5.03 9.75 2.96
C GLU A 139 4.50 8.99 4.18
N GLN A 140 4.41 9.65 5.35
CA GLN A 140 3.77 9.09 6.53
C GLN A 140 2.35 9.66 6.70
N PRO A 141 1.41 8.89 7.29
CA PRO A 141 0.08 9.40 7.61
C PRO A 141 0.18 10.57 8.60
N ASP A 142 -0.55 11.64 8.30
CA ASP A 142 -0.69 12.77 9.21
C ASP A 142 -1.75 12.51 10.29
N GLU A 143 -1.86 13.44 11.25
CA GLU A 143 -2.81 13.28 12.37
C GLU A 143 -4.28 13.27 11.91
N ALA A 144 -4.63 13.87 10.77
CA ALA A 144 -5.99 13.84 10.25
C ALA A 144 -6.31 12.47 9.62
N MET A 145 -5.36 11.86 8.91
CA MET A 145 -5.48 10.50 8.39
C MET A 145 -5.56 9.49 9.52
N LYS A 146 -4.70 9.61 10.54
CA LYS A 146 -4.74 8.74 11.73
C LYS A 146 -6.08 8.83 12.45
N ALA A 147 -6.58 10.05 12.68
CA ALA A 147 -7.89 10.26 13.29
C ALA A 147 -9.04 9.68 12.45
N PHE A 148 -8.96 9.77 11.12
CA PHE A 148 -9.95 9.16 10.23
C PHE A 148 -9.92 7.63 10.31
N VAL A 149 -8.74 7.01 10.31
CA VAL A 149 -8.58 5.55 10.50
C VAL A 149 -9.20 5.12 11.83
N GLU A 150 -8.87 5.80 12.93
CA GLU A 150 -9.43 5.50 14.26
C GLU A 150 -10.95 5.67 14.30
N GLU A 151 -11.50 6.69 13.63
CA GLU A 151 -12.95 6.86 13.51
C GLU A 151 -13.62 5.68 12.76
N GLN A 152 -13.00 5.19 11.69
CA GLN A 152 -13.53 4.04 10.95
C GLN A 152 -13.46 2.76 11.79
N LEU A 153 -12.38 2.56 12.54
CA LEU A 153 -12.25 1.44 13.48
C LEU A 153 -13.29 1.50 14.60
N GLU A 154 -13.55 2.67 15.20
CA GLU A 154 -14.63 2.82 16.18
C GLU A 154 -16.01 2.49 15.59
N ARG A 155 -16.28 2.91 14.34
CA ARG A 155 -17.54 2.59 13.63
C ARG A 155 -17.68 1.11 13.29
N ALA A 156 -16.56 0.43 13.07
CA ALA A 156 -16.50 -1.01 12.82
C ALA A 156 -16.42 -1.84 14.12
N ASP A 157 -16.66 -1.22 15.28
CA ASP A 157 -16.53 -1.87 16.60
C ASP A 157 -15.16 -2.55 16.81
N TRP A 158 -14.10 -1.98 16.22
CA TRP A 158 -12.73 -2.53 16.24
C TRP A 158 -12.64 -3.96 15.70
N LYS A 159 -13.42 -4.27 14.67
CA LYS A 159 -13.40 -5.53 13.94
C LYS A 159 -13.23 -5.25 12.45
N VAL A 160 -12.10 -5.66 11.89
CA VAL A 160 -11.81 -5.62 10.45
C VAL A 160 -11.01 -6.87 10.14
N ASP A 161 -11.41 -7.63 9.14
CA ASP A 161 -10.82 -8.94 8.88
C ASP A 161 -9.37 -8.81 8.39
N ILE A 162 -9.11 -7.87 7.48
CA ILE A 162 -7.80 -7.69 6.83
C ILE A 162 -7.27 -6.26 7.03
N ILE A 163 -6.01 -6.13 7.45
CA ILE A 163 -5.27 -4.86 7.34
C ILE A 163 -4.31 -4.92 6.17
N LEU A 164 -4.35 -3.88 5.33
CA LEU A 164 -3.46 -3.68 4.19
C LEU A 164 -2.61 -2.44 4.48
N SER A 165 -1.36 -2.65 4.85
CA SER A 165 -0.46 -1.57 5.27
C SER A 165 0.83 -1.55 4.46
N HIS A 166 1.59 -0.46 4.55
CA HIS A 166 2.94 -0.45 3.99
C HIS A 166 4.00 -0.88 5.01
N THR A 167 3.97 -0.31 6.22
CA THR A 167 4.85 -0.68 7.34
C THR A 167 4.11 -1.48 8.41
N VAL A 168 4.81 -1.97 9.44
CA VAL A 168 4.27 -2.85 10.48
C VAL A 168 4.16 -2.18 11.85
N PRO A 169 3.36 -2.72 12.79
CA PRO A 169 3.44 -2.39 14.21
C PRO A 169 4.88 -2.48 14.76
N ILE A 170 5.25 -1.56 15.65
CA ILE A 170 6.63 -1.41 16.12
C ILE A 170 7.25 -2.67 16.73
N GLU A 171 6.46 -3.55 17.35
CA GLU A 171 6.97 -4.79 17.97
C GLU A 171 7.19 -5.91 16.95
N VAL A 172 6.66 -5.76 15.73
CA VAL A 172 6.75 -6.75 14.64
C VAL A 172 7.82 -6.36 13.61
N GLU A 173 8.52 -5.24 13.82
CA GLU A 173 9.57 -4.83 12.89
C GLU A 173 10.65 -5.92 12.71
N PRO A 174 11.03 -6.25 11.47
CA PRO A 174 12.07 -7.22 11.19
C PRO A 174 13.46 -6.59 11.41
N VAL A 175 13.81 -6.31 12.66
CA VAL A 175 15.05 -5.60 13.04
C VAL A 175 16.33 -6.28 12.49
N TRP A 176 16.26 -7.59 12.25
CA TRP A 176 17.34 -8.38 11.66
C TRP A 176 17.57 -8.10 10.17
N ALA A 177 16.58 -7.54 9.47
CA ALA A 177 16.61 -7.17 8.06
C ALA A 177 17.00 -5.70 7.82
N PHE A 178 17.15 -4.89 8.86
CA PHE A 178 17.46 -3.48 8.71
C PHE A 178 18.80 -3.24 8.02
N ILE A 179 18.90 -2.12 7.29
CA ILE A 179 20.10 -1.72 6.56
C ILE A 179 21.30 -1.65 7.53
N PRO A 180 22.35 -2.46 7.32
CA PRO A 180 23.50 -2.48 8.20
C PRO A 180 24.18 -1.11 8.32
N GLY A 181 24.38 -0.64 9.54
CA GLY A 181 25.07 0.62 9.83
C GLY A 181 24.19 1.88 9.75
N LEU A 182 22.89 1.74 9.48
CA LEU A 182 21.94 2.85 9.60
C LEU A 182 21.69 3.19 11.07
N ASP A 183 21.80 4.48 11.42
CA ASP A 183 21.49 4.97 12.76
C ASP A 183 19.98 5.00 13.00
N GLN A 184 19.48 3.98 13.70
CA GLN A 184 18.05 3.83 14.03
C GLN A 184 17.51 4.99 14.89
N SER A 185 18.35 5.77 15.57
CA SER A 185 17.89 6.95 16.32
C SER A 185 17.43 8.10 15.43
N SER A 186 17.79 8.07 14.14
CA SER A 186 17.38 9.05 13.14
C SER A 186 16.09 8.70 12.41
N VAL A 187 15.58 7.48 12.61
CA VAL A 187 14.37 6.97 11.96
C VAL A 187 13.15 7.42 12.76
N ASP A 188 12.23 8.12 12.10
CA ASP A 188 10.93 8.43 12.70
C ASP A 188 10.08 7.17 12.71
N LYS A 189 9.74 6.70 13.91
CA LYS A 189 8.94 5.50 14.14
C LYS A 189 7.50 5.82 14.57
N SER A 190 7.02 7.02 14.27
CA SER A 190 5.71 7.49 14.73
C SER A 190 4.56 6.72 14.09
N THR A 191 4.72 6.26 12.85
CA THR A 191 3.73 5.42 12.16
C THR A 191 3.66 4.02 12.76
N GLU A 192 4.79 3.34 12.93
CA GLU A 192 4.87 1.97 13.48
C GLU A 192 4.37 1.94 14.94
N LYS A 193 4.70 2.96 15.74
CA LYS A 193 4.17 3.09 17.11
C LYS A 193 2.67 3.31 17.14
N TRP A 194 2.13 4.05 16.17
CA TRP A 194 0.69 4.25 16.07
C TRP A 194 -0.01 2.98 15.58
N LEU A 195 0.53 2.28 14.59
CA LEU A 195 0.02 0.97 14.16
C LEU A 195 0.01 -0.06 15.30
N GLN A 196 0.99 -0.01 16.22
CA GLN A 196 0.96 -0.84 17.43
C GLN A 196 -0.28 -0.60 18.29
N THR A 197 -0.70 0.65 18.44
CA THR A 197 -1.94 0.94 19.20
C THR A 197 -3.19 0.37 18.54
N ILE A 198 -3.18 0.23 17.21
CA ILE A 198 -4.25 -0.41 16.46
C ILE A 198 -4.19 -1.93 16.67
N TYR A 199 -3.02 -2.51 16.44
CA TYR A 199 -2.76 -3.94 16.60
C TYR A 199 -3.15 -4.46 17.98
N ASP A 200 -2.87 -3.70 19.06
CA ASP A 200 -3.17 -4.10 20.44
C ASP A 200 -4.68 -4.17 20.76
N ARG A 201 -5.54 -3.55 19.93
CA ARG A 201 -6.98 -3.40 20.19
C ARG A 201 -7.86 -4.07 19.13
N LEU A 202 -7.40 -4.13 17.89
CA LEU A 202 -8.17 -4.62 16.73
C LEU A 202 -8.37 -6.14 16.78
N GLU A 203 -9.58 -6.58 16.48
CA GLU A 203 -9.88 -7.96 16.12
C GLU A 203 -9.75 -8.09 14.59
N PHE A 204 -8.74 -8.84 14.13
CA PHE A 204 -8.46 -9.11 12.72
C PHE A 204 -8.04 -10.57 12.51
N SER A 205 -8.17 -11.06 11.28
CA SER A 205 -7.71 -12.40 10.89
C SER A 205 -6.35 -12.35 10.18
N GLU A 206 -6.13 -11.37 9.30
CA GLU A 206 -4.91 -11.24 8.51
C GLU A 206 -4.40 -9.80 8.49
N TRP A 207 -3.08 -9.62 8.45
CA TRP A 207 -2.45 -8.32 8.26
C TRP A 207 -1.31 -8.45 7.26
N TYR A 208 -1.39 -7.70 6.17
CA TYR A 208 -0.37 -7.67 5.14
C TYR A 208 0.41 -6.35 5.15
N ALA A 209 1.72 -6.42 4.96
CA ALA A 209 2.63 -5.28 4.92
C ALA A 209 3.72 -5.44 3.84
N GLY A 210 4.35 -4.34 3.42
CA GLY A 210 5.47 -4.30 2.48
C GLY A 210 6.74 -3.74 3.13
N HIS A 211 7.38 -2.77 2.46
CA HIS A 211 8.41 -1.83 2.97
C HIS A 211 9.80 -2.44 3.31
N TYR A 212 9.85 -3.61 3.94
CA TYR A 212 11.10 -4.17 4.48
C TYR A 212 11.88 -5.03 3.49
N HIS A 213 11.36 -5.24 2.27
CA HIS A 213 11.97 -6.02 1.19
C HIS A 213 12.37 -7.44 1.60
N ILE A 214 11.50 -8.09 2.36
CA ILE A 214 11.65 -9.48 2.82
C ILE A 214 10.31 -10.21 2.71
N GLU A 215 10.38 -11.53 2.69
CA GLU A 215 9.23 -12.41 2.87
C GLU A 215 9.28 -12.95 4.31
N ASN A 216 8.31 -12.56 5.14
CA ASN A 216 8.26 -13.00 6.53
C ASN A 216 6.83 -13.03 7.04
N GLU A 217 6.54 -13.96 7.95
CA GLU A 217 5.29 -13.98 8.68
C GLU A 217 5.60 -14.17 10.17
N ASP A 218 5.14 -13.23 10.98
CA ASP A 218 5.26 -13.28 12.43
C ASP A 218 4.10 -12.54 13.09
N ASN A 219 3.63 -13.05 14.24
CA ASN A 219 2.52 -12.46 15.01
C ASN A 219 1.24 -12.16 14.19
N GLY A 220 0.91 -13.01 13.21
CA GLY A 220 -0.26 -12.81 12.34
C GLY A 220 -0.12 -11.67 11.34
N ILE A 221 1.11 -11.20 11.10
CA ILE A 221 1.44 -10.20 10.09
C ILE A 221 2.35 -10.83 9.05
N ARG A 222 1.96 -10.74 7.78
CA ARG A 222 2.75 -11.15 6.64
C ARG A 222 3.37 -9.95 5.93
N ILE A 223 4.69 -9.87 5.97
CA ILE A 223 5.49 -8.94 5.19
C ILE A 223 5.78 -9.58 3.83
N MET A 224 5.40 -8.89 2.77
CA MET A 224 5.52 -9.32 1.39
C MET A 224 6.51 -8.42 0.64
N PHE A 225 7.10 -8.96 -0.43
CA PHE A 225 7.93 -8.18 -1.34
C PHE A 225 7.63 -8.55 -2.80
N GLU A 226 8.28 -9.58 -3.33
CA GLU A 226 8.08 -10.04 -4.70
C GLU A 226 7.13 -11.25 -4.79
N ASP A 227 6.79 -11.85 -3.65
CA ASP A 227 5.86 -12.96 -3.54
C ASP A 227 4.41 -12.53 -3.81
N TYR A 228 3.57 -13.52 -4.12
CA TYR A 228 2.15 -13.34 -4.39
C TYR A 228 1.33 -14.20 -3.44
N ASP A 229 0.13 -13.72 -3.11
CA ASP A 229 -0.91 -14.50 -2.45
C ASP A 229 -2.29 -14.16 -3.01
N GLU A 230 -3.31 -14.89 -2.60
CA GLU A 230 -4.70 -14.69 -3.01
C GLU A 230 -5.65 -14.68 -1.80
N ILE A 231 -6.44 -13.61 -1.67
CA ILE A 231 -7.52 -13.53 -0.68
C ILE A 231 -8.68 -14.39 -1.18
N CYS A 232 -8.80 -15.61 -0.66
CA CYS A 232 -9.83 -16.59 -1.07
C CYS A 232 -11.05 -16.55 -0.13
N THR A 233 -12.26 -16.76 -0.66
CA THR A 233 -13.50 -16.85 0.14
C THR A 233 -13.40 -17.92 1.25
N GLU A 234 -14.01 -17.70 2.41
CA GLU A 234 -14.24 -18.78 3.38
C GLU A 234 -15.08 -19.91 2.73
N GLU A 235 -14.62 -21.17 2.87
CA GLU A 235 -15.37 -22.37 2.43
C GLU A 235 -16.60 -22.66 3.29
#